data_AF-A0A2S8IQP6-F1
#
_entry.id   AF-A0A2S8IQP6-F1
#
_cell.length_a   1.000
_cell.length_b   1.000
_cell.length_c   1.000
_cell.angle_alpha   90.00
_cell.angle_beta   90.00
_cell.angle_gamma   90.00
#
_symmetry.space_group_name_H-M   'P 1'
#
loop_
_entity.id
_entity.type
_entity.pdbx_description
1 polymer ?
#
loop_
_entity_poly.entity_id
_entity_poly.type
_entity_poly.pdbx_seq_one_letter_code
_entity_poly.pdbx_strand_id
1 'polypeptide(L)'
;MYKAARRLQLGSGILLWLYISIHMVNHALGIWSIDIAERALHLAIGLWQSAPGTILLYGAAGLHFALAIRTIYGRRRWALPPAEWLRLWAGLSLPMLLIRHVVGTRVATSFYGFEPNYERVIVSLLTSGTQGLQIALLAPGWVHGSLGLWFHLRRHAFFRRAKFVLLAMLVLLPVLSAAGFVQMTRAIVPGSLAVPAPDAALVAHRAALDGWRHLLVAGYLSLIAGAFVGGQLRNRLFSGDSHDPSREQRRTDA
;
A
#
# COMPACT_ATOMS: atom_id res chain seq x y z
N MET A 1 -5.98 -14.48 -22.66
CA MET A 1 -5.19 -14.32 -21.41
C MET A 1 -5.04 -12.87 -20.92
N TYR A 2 -4.70 -11.88 -21.76
CA TYR A 2 -4.52 -10.47 -21.34
C TYR A 2 -5.76 -9.80 -20.72
N LYS A 3 -6.97 -10.04 -21.27
CA LYS A 3 -8.22 -9.46 -20.74
C LYS A 3 -8.53 -9.96 -19.31
N ALA A 4 -8.30 -11.25 -19.04
CA ALA A 4 -8.54 -11.85 -17.72
C ALA A 4 -7.58 -11.27 -16.66
N ALA A 5 -6.28 -11.22 -16.96
CA ALA A 5 -5.30 -10.60 -16.06
C ALA A 5 -5.62 -9.14 -15.74
N ARG A 6 -6.08 -8.35 -16.74
CA ARG A 6 -6.50 -6.97 -16.52
C ARG A 6 -7.74 -6.85 -15.62
N ARG A 7 -8.71 -7.75 -15.76
CA ARG A 7 -9.90 -7.79 -14.89
C ARG A 7 -9.52 -8.17 -13.46
N LEU A 8 -8.65 -9.17 -13.30
CA LEU A 8 -8.12 -9.59 -12.00
C LEU A 8 -7.34 -8.48 -11.30
N GLN A 9 -6.46 -7.76 -12.03
CA GLN A 9 -5.72 -6.61 -11.47
C GLN A 9 -6.66 -5.49 -11.00
N LEU A 10 -7.72 -5.22 -11.76
CA LEU A 10 -8.71 -4.22 -11.40
C LEU A 10 -9.53 -4.66 -10.18
N GLY A 11 -10.02 -5.90 -10.17
CA GLY A 11 -10.80 -6.45 -9.07
C GLY A 11 -10.03 -6.49 -7.75
N SER A 12 -8.78 -7.00 -7.78
CA SER A 12 -7.91 -6.99 -6.60
C SER A 12 -7.58 -5.57 -6.15
N GLY A 13 -7.31 -4.66 -7.09
CA GLY A 13 -7.05 -3.26 -6.79
C GLY A 13 -8.24 -2.53 -6.16
N ILE A 14 -9.46 -2.80 -6.61
CA ILE A 14 -10.69 -2.23 -6.02
C ILE A 14 -10.89 -2.75 -4.60
N LEU A 15 -10.66 -4.04 -4.35
CA LEU A 15 -10.80 -4.60 -3.01
C LEU A 15 -9.80 -3.98 -2.02
N LEU A 16 -8.53 -3.85 -2.42
CA LEU A 16 -7.50 -3.21 -1.61
C LEU A 16 -7.78 -1.71 -1.38
N TRP A 17 -8.30 -1.02 -2.41
CA TRP A 17 -8.73 0.37 -2.28
C TRP A 17 -9.92 0.52 -1.33
N LEU A 18 -10.88 -0.42 -1.34
CA LEU A 18 -11.99 -0.43 -0.38
C LEU A 18 -11.50 -0.65 1.05
N TYR A 19 -10.59 -1.62 1.25
CA TYR A 19 -9.96 -1.87 2.55
C TYR A 19 -9.28 -0.61 3.10
N ILE A 20 -8.43 0.04 2.30
CA ILE A 20 -7.73 1.26 2.76
C ILE A 20 -8.69 2.43 2.97
N SER A 21 -9.76 2.54 2.17
CA SER A 21 -10.80 3.56 2.35
C SER A 21 -11.48 3.43 3.71
N ILE A 22 -11.93 2.21 4.05
CA ILE A 22 -12.56 1.91 5.33
C ILE A 22 -11.59 2.20 6.48
N HIS A 23 -10.33 1.78 6.34
CA HIS A 23 -9.30 2.01 7.35
C HIS A 23 -9.04 3.52 7.59
N MET A 24 -8.97 4.33 6.53
CA MET A 24 -8.78 5.78 6.65
C MET A 24 -10.01 6.48 7.24
N VAL A 25 -11.22 6.04 6.88
CA VAL A 25 -12.46 6.51 7.52
C VAL A 25 -12.44 6.18 9.01
N ASN A 26 -12.00 4.98 9.38
CA ASN A 26 -11.87 4.57 10.79
C ASN A 26 -11.00 5.54 11.60
N HIS A 27 -9.84 5.91 11.05
CA HIS A 27 -8.97 6.90 11.67
C HIS A 27 -9.56 8.30 11.70
N ALA A 28 -10.28 8.71 10.65
CA ALA A 28 -10.94 10.01 10.60
C ALA A 28 -12.04 10.14 11.68
N LEU A 29 -12.68 9.04 12.07
CA LEU A 29 -13.64 9.03 13.20
C LEU A 29 -12.99 9.46 14.53
N GLY A 30 -11.66 9.31 14.66
CA GLY A 30 -10.88 9.78 15.80
C GLY A 30 -10.90 11.30 16.00
N ILE A 31 -11.38 12.08 15.01
CA ILE A 31 -11.63 13.52 15.17
C ILE A 31 -12.68 13.77 16.26
N TRP A 32 -13.71 12.92 16.34
CA TRP A 32 -14.80 13.06 17.30
C TRP A 32 -14.45 12.45 18.66
N SER A 33 -14.04 11.18 18.68
CA SER A 33 -13.48 10.55 19.89
C SER A 33 -12.76 9.25 19.57
N ILE A 34 -11.85 8.85 20.46
CA ILE A 34 -11.19 7.53 20.39
C ILE A 34 -12.20 6.38 20.49
N ASP A 35 -13.25 6.51 21.31
CA ASP A 35 -14.26 5.46 21.48
C ASP A 35 -15.05 5.16 20.20
N ILE A 36 -15.36 6.20 19.40
CA ILE A 36 -16.06 6.01 18.12
C ILE A 36 -15.14 5.28 17.13
N ALA A 37 -13.87 5.71 17.06
CA ALA A 37 -12.89 5.07 16.20
C ALA A 37 -12.66 3.61 16.61
N GLU A 38 -12.57 3.32 17.92
CA GLU A 38 -12.38 1.97 18.47
C GLU A 38 -13.55 1.04 18.15
N ARG A 39 -14.80 1.51 18.31
CA ARG A 39 -15.99 0.73 17.91
C ARG A 39 -15.95 0.38 16.42
N ALA A 40 -15.59 1.34 15.57
CA ALA A 40 -15.46 1.10 14.15
C ALA A 40 -14.27 0.17 13.83
N LEU A 41 -13.17 0.25 14.60
CA LEU A 41 -12.04 -0.67 14.50
C LEU A 41 -12.46 -2.11 14.80
N HIS A 42 -13.25 -2.33 15.85
CA HIS A 42 -13.75 -3.66 16.19
C HIS A 42 -14.62 -4.25 15.07
N LEU A 43 -15.48 -3.42 14.43
CA LEU A 43 -16.24 -3.85 13.25
C LEU A 43 -15.32 -4.21 12.08
N ALA A 44 -14.29 -3.39 11.83
CA ALA A 44 -13.30 -3.65 10.79
C ALA A 44 -12.50 -4.93 11.07
N ILE A 45 -12.10 -5.18 12.31
CA ILE A 45 -11.44 -6.40 12.75
C ILE A 45 -12.36 -7.61 12.52
N GLY A 46 -13.61 -7.54 12.99
CA GLY A 46 -14.59 -8.61 12.80
C GLY A 46 -14.80 -8.96 11.32
N LEU A 47 -14.86 -7.95 10.44
CA LEU A 47 -14.98 -8.16 9.00
C LEU A 47 -13.70 -8.75 8.39
N TRP A 48 -12.56 -8.07 8.55
CA TRP A 48 -11.34 -8.36 7.80
C TRP A 48 -10.48 -9.48 8.40
N GLN A 49 -10.61 -9.75 9.69
CA GLN A 49 -9.93 -10.87 10.35
C GLN A 49 -10.79 -12.14 10.41
N SER A 50 -12.05 -12.10 9.95
CA SER A 50 -12.81 -13.31 9.66
C SER A 50 -12.08 -14.19 8.61
N ALA A 51 -12.40 -15.48 8.56
CA ALA A 51 -11.88 -16.38 7.52
C ALA A 51 -12.13 -15.86 6.08
N PRO A 52 -13.36 -15.48 5.68
CA PRO A 52 -13.59 -14.94 4.34
C PRO A 52 -12.90 -13.59 4.12
N GLY A 53 -12.89 -12.69 5.12
CA GLY A 53 -12.21 -11.40 5.02
C GLY A 53 -10.70 -11.55 4.82
N THR A 54 -10.09 -12.48 5.54
CA THR A 54 -8.67 -12.83 5.43
C THR A 54 -8.36 -13.39 4.04
N ILE A 55 -9.12 -14.40 3.57
CA ILE A 55 -8.91 -14.99 2.24
C ILE A 55 -9.02 -13.92 1.15
N LEU A 56 -10.04 -13.07 1.23
CA LEU A 56 -10.27 -11.99 0.28
C LEU A 56 -9.12 -10.97 0.29
N LEU A 57 -8.72 -10.47 1.45
CA LEU A 57 -7.72 -9.42 1.58
C LEU A 57 -6.32 -9.90 1.16
N TYR A 58 -5.87 -11.03 1.71
CA TYR A 58 -4.55 -11.58 1.38
C TYR A 58 -4.50 -12.15 -0.04
N GLY A 59 -5.58 -12.76 -0.51
CA GLY A 59 -5.73 -13.20 -1.89
C GLY A 59 -5.64 -12.05 -2.88
N ALA A 60 -6.34 -10.93 -2.61
CA ALA A 60 -6.24 -9.74 -3.43
C ALA A 60 -4.87 -9.09 -3.36
N ALA A 61 -4.26 -8.97 -2.17
CA ALA A 61 -2.91 -8.41 -2.01
C ALA A 61 -1.88 -9.22 -2.80
N GLY A 62 -1.87 -10.55 -2.63
CA GLY A 62 -0.96 -11.45 -3.34
C GLY A 62 -1.17 -11.41 -4.85
N LEU A 63 -2.42 -11.49 -5.32
CA LEU A 63 -2.75 -11.42 -6.74
C LEU A 63 -2.36 -10.07 -7.35
N HIS A 64 -2.69 -8.97 -6.69
CA HIS A 64 -2.36 -7.62 -7.15
C HIS A 64 -0.85 -7.42 -7.27
N PHE A 65 -0.10 -7.90 -6.27
CA PHE A 65 1.35 -7.81 -6.24
C PHE A 65 2.00 -8.68 -7.32
N ALA A 66 1.59 -9.95 -7.46
CA ALA A 66 2.13 -10.85 -8.48
C ALA A 66 1.93 -10.31 -9.90
N LEU A 67 0.75 -9.75 -10.19
CA LEU A 67 0.45 -9.11 -11.47
C LEU A 67 1.21 -7.78 -11.66
N ALA A 68 1.47 -7.04 -10.59
CA ALA A 68 2.34 -5.85 -10.63
C ALA A 68 3.80 -6.23 -10.97
N ILE A 69 4.34 -7.27 -10.32
CA ILE A 69 5.68 -7.84 -10.62
C ILE A 69 5.75 -8.27 -12.09
N ARG A 70 4.75 -9.01 -12.57
CA ARG A 70 4.65 -9.40 -13.99
C ARG A 70 4.63 -8.18 -14.91
N THR A 71 3.98 -7.09 -14.51
CA THR A 71 3.92 -5.85 -15.30
C THR A 71 5.28 -5.16 -15.35
N ILE A 72 6.02 -5.10 -14.24
CA ILE A 72 7.38 -4.54 -14.19
C ILE A 72 8.32 -5.37 -15.06
N TYR A 73 8.34 -6.69 -14.86
CA TYR A 73 9.13 -7.61 -15.68
C TYR A 73 8.77 -7.51 -17.17
N GLY A 74 7.48 -7.40 -17.49
CA GLY A 74 6.94 -7.30 -18.85
C GLY A 74 7.23 -5.97 -19.58
N ARG A 75 7.61 -4.92 -18.86
CA ARG A 75 7.70 -3.56 -19.44
C ARG A 75 8.90 -3.42 -20.37
N ARG A 76 8.64 -2.95 -21.60
CA ARG A 76 9.67 -2.66 -22.61
C ARG A 76 10.11 -1.20 -22.64
N ARG A 77 9.18 -0.26 -22.42
CA ARG A 77 9.41 1.18 -22.46
C ARG A 77 9.08 1.82 -21.12
N TRP A 78 10.00 2.65 -20.63
CA TRP A 78 9.90 3.38 -19.37
C TRP A 78 9.59 4.88 -19.55
N ALA A 79 9.28 5.30 -20.79
CA ALA A 79 8.72 6.62 -21.08
C ALA A 79 7.25 6.68 -20.62
N LEU A 80 7.03 6.86 -19.32
CA LEU A 80 5.70 6.98 -18.72
C LEU A 80 5.28 8.45 -18.60
N PRO A 81 3.98 8.77 -18.76
CA PRO A 81 3.49 10.09 -18.41
C PRO A 81 3.65 10.34 -16.89
N PRO A 82 3.75 11.61 -16.44
CA PRO A 82 4.02 11.94 -15.03
C PRO A 82 3.06 11.28 -14.02
N ALA A 83 1.77 11.19 -14.35
CA ALA A 83 0.78 10.57 -13.47
C ALA A 83 0.98 9.04 -13.30
N GLU A 84 1.52 8.35 -14.32
CA GLU A 84 1.87 6.94 -14.21
C GLU A 84 3.14 6.74 -13.37
N TRP A 85 4.12 7.64 -13.49
CA TRP A 85 5.29 7.67 -12.61
C TRP A 85 4.89 7.87 -11.15
N LEU A 86 4.02 8.85 -10.87
CA LEU A 86 3.50 9.09 -9.52
C LEU A 86 2.81 7.84 -8.96
N ARG A 87 1.93 7.21 -9.75
CA ARG A 87 1.24 5.99 -9.33
C ARG A 87 2.21 4.83 -9.07
N LEU A 88 3.24 4.67 -9.91
CA LEU A 88 4.24 3.63 -9.75
C LEU A 88 5.08 3.86 -8.50
N TRP A 89 5.59 5.08 -8.31
CA TRP A 89 6.34 5.46 -7.11
C TRP A 89 5.51 5.28 -5.83
N ALA A 90 4.25 5.70 -5.84
CA ALA A 90 3.33 5.50 -4.72
C ALA A 90 3.08 4.01 -4.44
N GLY A 91 2.93 3.19 -5.49
CA GLY A 91 2.75 1.75 -5.37
C GLY A 91 4.00 1.01 -4.88
N LEU A 92 5.19 1.49 -5.21
CA LEU A 92 6.45 0.88 -4.79
C LEU A 92 6.91 1.34 -3.40
N SER A 93 6.57 2.56 -3.00
CA SER A 93 6.86 3.06 -1.64
C SER A 93 5.88 2.51 -0.60
N LEU A 94 4.63 2.22 -0.99
CA LEU A 94 3.60 1.70 -0.11
C LEU A 94 4.06 0.45 0.69
N PRO A 95 4.55 -0.65 0.08
CA PRO A 95 4.97 -1.83 0.84
C PRO A 95 6.07 -1.55 1.87
N MET A 96 6.98 -0.61 1.59
CA MET A 96 8.07 -0.26 2.52
C MET A 96 7.55 0.35 3.82
N LEU A 97 6.52 1.19 3.73
CA LEU A 97 5.86 1.76 4.90
C LEU A 97 4.88 0.77 5.53
N LEU A 98 4.15 0.01 4.71
CA LEU A 98 3.11 -0.92 5.12
C LEU A 98 3.67 -2.12 5.89
N ILE A 99 4.84 -2.65 5.52
CA ILE A 99 5.44 -3.80 6.23
C ILE A 99 5.64 -3.49 7.71
N ARG A 100 6.15 -2.29 8.05
CA ARG A 100 6.30 -1.89 9.46
C ARG A 100 4.94 -1.87 10.17
N HIS A 101 3.92 -1.30 9.53
CA HIS A 101 2.57 -1.22 10.07
C HIS A 101 1.98 -2.61 10.33
N VAL A 102 2.03 -3.49 9.33
CA VAL A 102 1.48 -4.85 9.39
C VAL A 102 2.24 -5.73 10.39
N VAL A 103 3.55 -5.57 10.50
CA VAL A 103 4.35 -6.31 11.48
C VAL A 103 4.01 -5.89 12.91
N GLY A 104 3.94 -4.59 13.16
CA GLY A 104 3.62 -4.04 14.49
C GLY A 104 2.16 -4.21 14.91
N THR A 105 1.28 -4.65 14.01
CA THR A 105 -0.14 -4.91 14.30
C THR A 105 -0.44 -6.39 14.06
N ARG A 106 -0.72 -6.78 12.81
CA ARG A 106 -1.21 -8.11 12.46
C ARG A 106 -0.23 -9.25 12.79
N VAL A 107 1.07 -9.11 12.51
CA VAL A 107 2.05 -10.16 12.87
C VAL A 107 2.19 -10.26 14.39
N ALA A 108 2.27 -9.12 15.08
CA ALA A 108 2.27 -9.06 16.53
C ALA A 108 1.05 -9.77 17.15
N THR A 109 -0.15 -9.54 16.61
CA THR A 109 -1.38 -10.22 17.05
C THR A 109 -1.35 -11.71 16.77
N SER A 110 -1.03 -12.10 15.53
CA SER A 110 -1.16 -13.50 15.11
C SER A 110 -0.10 -14.43 15.72
N PHE A 111 1.08 -13.92 16.07
CA PHE A 111 2.19 -14.76 16.53
C PHE A 111 2.68 -14.47 17.95
N TYR A 112 2.35 -13.30 18.51
CA TYR A 112 2.96 -12.83 19.76
C TYR A 112 1.94 -12.31 20.78
N GLY A 113 0.64 -12.53 20.56
CA GLY A 113 -0.42 -12.21 21.53
C GLY A 113 -0.67 -10.71 21.75
N PHE A 114 -0.27 -9.86 20.81
CA PHE A 114 -0.57 -8.42 20.88
C PHE A 114 -2.02 -8.15 20.45
N GLU A 115 -2.85 -7.67 21.38
CA GLU A 115 -4.23 -7.27 21.08
C GLU A 115 -4.30 -5.78 20.72
N PRO A 116 -4.50 -5.42 19.44
CA PRO A 116 -4.39 -4.05 18.99
C PRO A 116 -5.65 -3.26 19.33
N ASN A 117 -5.48 -2.14 20.02
CA ASN A 117 -6.46 -1.07 20.14
C ASN A 117 -5.77 0.28 19.81
N TYR A 118 -6.54 1.36 19.71
CA TYR A 118 -5.97 2.67 19.35
C TYR A 118 -4.90 3.12 20.34
N GLU A 119 -5.14 2.94 21.64
CA GLU A 119 -4.22 3.35 22.70
C GLU A 119 -2.85 2.66 22.55
N ARG A 120 -2.82 1.33 22.54
CA ARG A 120 -1.60 0.52 22.46
C ARG A 120 -0.84 0.78 21.17
N VAL A 121 -1.55 0.91 20.04
CA VAL A 121 -0.92 1.21 18.75
C VAL A 121 -0.31 2.62 18.78
N ILE A 122 -1.03 3.63 19.25
CA ILE A 122 -0.50 5.01 19.33
C ILE A 122 0.71 5.07 20.27
N VAL A 123 0.63 4.47 21.45
CA VAL A 123 1.76 4.38 22.40
C VAL A 123 2.97 3.70 21.76
N SER A 124 2.78 2.59 21.05
CA SER A 124 3.84 1.91 20.30
C SER A 124 4.49 2.81 19.24
N LEU A 125 3.69 3.60 18.52
CA LEU A 125 4.21 4.52 17.51
C LEU A 125 5.01 5.68 18.11
N LEU A 126 4.54 6.25 19.23
CA LEU A 126 5.23 7.31 19.95
C LEU A 126 6.55 6.82 20.57
N THR A 127 6.51 5.69 21.27
CA THR A 127 7.69 5.09 21.92
C THR A 127 8.75 4.64 20.92
N SER A 128 8.35 4.21 19.72
CA SER A 128 9.29 3.86 18.64
C SER A 128 9.76 5.05 17.81
N GLY A 129 9.14 6.24 17.96
CA GLY A 129 9.43 7.41 17.13
C GLY A 129 9.00 7.27 15.66
N THR A 130 8.07 6.36 15.36
CA THR A 130 7.68 6.02 13.97
C THR A 130 6.32 6.59 13.55
N GLN A 131 5.67 7.37 14.41
CA GLN A 131 4.38 8.02 14.14
C GLN A 131 4.38 8.82 12.82
N GLY A 132 5.46 9.55 12.53
CA GLY A 132 5.59 10.32 11.29
C GLY A 132 5.59 9.44 10.03
N LEU A 133 6.24 8.28 10.09
CA LEU A 133 6.24 7.31 8.99
C LEU A 133 4.87 6.67 8.78
N GLN A 134 4.11 6.42 9.86
CA GLN A 134 2.75 5.88 9.78
C GLN A 134 1.73 6.91 9.27
N ILE A 135 1.90 8.18 9.60
CA ILE A 135 1.11 9.25 8.98
C ILE A 135 1.47 9.34 7.48
N ALA A 136 2.75 9.29 7.13
CA ALA A 136 3.20 9.30 5.74
C ALA A 136 2.65 8.12 4.91
N LEU A 137 2.43 6.95 5.51
CA LEU A 137 1.84 5.76 4.87
C LEU A 137 0.44 6.03 4.29
N LEU A 138 -0.33 6.97 4.85
CA LEU A 138 -1.69 7.29 4.38
C LEU A 138 -1.71 7.75 2.92
N ALA A 139 -0.67 8.45 2.47
CA ALA A 139 -0.66 9.05 1.13
C ALA A 139 -0.32 8.06 0.01
N PRO A 140 0.78 7.28 0.04
CA PRO A 140 1.15 6.40 -1.08
C PRO A 140 0.08 5.39 -1.45
N GLY A 141 -0.54 4.72 -0.46
CA GLY A 141 -1.59 3.75 -0.73
C GLY A 141 -2.84 4.38 -1.35
N TRP A 142 -3.26 5.51 -0.80
CA TRP A 142 -4.42 6.26 -1.29
C TRP A 142 -4.20 6.82 -2.70
N VAL A 143 -3.06 7.43 -2.96
CA VAL A 143 -2.68 7.97 -4.28
C VAL A 143 -2.56 6.84 -5.30
N HIS A 144 -1.87 5.74 -4.97
CA HIS A 144 -1.72 4.60 -5.86
C HIS A 144 -3.07 4.02 -6.30
N GLY A 145 -3.95 3.75 -5.32
CA GLY A 145 -5.26 3.17 -5.56
C GLY A 145 -6.18 4.13 -6.32
N SER A 146 -6.24 5.39 -5.91
CA SER A 146 -7.13 6.39 -6.50
C SER A 146 -6.73 6.75 -7.94
N LEU A 147 -5.43 6.90 -8.24
CA LEU A 147 -4.96 7.07 -9.62
C LEU A 147 -5.25 5.84 -10.46
N GLY A 148 -5.09 4.65 -9.89
CA GLY A 148 -5.43 3.40 -10.54
C GLY A 148 -6.90 3.33 -10.94
N LEU A 149 -7.80 3.70 -10.03
CA LEU A 149 -9.23 3.76 -10.27
C LEU A 149 -9.57 4.85 -11.31
N TRP A 150 -9.01 6.04 -11.16
CA TRP A 150 -9.20 7.16 -12.09
C TRP A 150 -8.84 6.80 -13.54
N PHE A 151 -7.70 6.16 -13.76
CA PHE A 151 -7.29 5.74 -15.12
C PHE A 151 -8.28 4.79 -15.78
N HIS A 152 -9.00 3.98 -14.99
CA HIS A 152 -10.05 3.10 -15.50
C HIS A 152 -11.39 3.81 -15.67
N LEU A 153 -11.78 4.67 -14.74
CA LEU A 153 -13.10 5.30 -14.70
C LEU A 153 -13.23 6.54 -15.60
N ARG A 154 -12.14 7.27 -15.88
CA ARG A 154 -12.15 8.51 -16.68
C ARG A 154 -12.70 8.36 -18.11
N ARG A 155 -12.82 7.13 -18.61
CA ARG A 155 -13.49 6.84 -19.89
C ARG A 155 -15.00 7.09 -19.85
N HIS A 156 -15.61 6.99 -18.68
CA HIS A 156 -17.05 7.22 -18.48
C HIS A 156 -17.33 8.70 -18.19
N ALA A 157 -18.33 9.27 -18.87
CA ALA A 157 -18.64 10.70 -18.78
C ALA A 157 -19.00 11.16 -17.36
N PHE A 158 -19.72 10.33 -16.61
CA PHE A 158 -20.08 10.59 -15.21
C PHE A 158 -18.86 10.89 -14.34
N PHE A 159 -17.87 9.99 -14.33
CA PHE A 159 -16.67 10.17 -13.51
C PHE A 159 -15.80 11.34 -13.96
N ARG A 160 -15.82 11.71 -15.26
CA ARG A 160 -15.15 12.93 -15.72
C ARG A 160 -15.81 14.21 -15.17
N ARG A 161 -17.14 14.24 -15.09
CA ARG A 161 -17.88 15.37 -14.50
C ARG A 161 -17.63 15.46 -12.99
N ALA A 162 -17.54 14.31 -12.31
CA ALA A 162 -17.23 14.23 -10.89
C ALA A 162 -15.74 14.47 -10.53
N LYS A 163 -14.87 14.86 -11.48
CA LYS A 163 -13.42 14.96 -11.27
C LYS A 163 -13.03 15.81 -10.05
N PHE A 164 -13.73 16.91 -9.80
CA PHE A 164 -13.42 17.82 -8.70
C PHE A 164 -13.81 17.23 -7.34
N VAL A 165 -14.92 16.48 -7.29
CA VAL A 165 -15.33 15.74 -6.10
C VAL A 165 -14.32 14.63 -5.80
N LEU A 166 -13.90 13.88 -6.81
CA LEU A 166 -12.87 12.84 -6.66
C LEU A 166 -11.52 13.41 -6.21
N LEU A 167 -11.16 14.60 -6.72
CA LEU A 167 -9.95 15.30 -6.30
C LEU A 167 -10.06 15.80 -4.85
N ALA A 168 -11.23 16.34 -4.46
CA ALA A 168 -11.48 16.72 -3.08
C ALA A 168 -11.36 15.51 -2.15
N MET A 169 -11.96 14.36 -2.50
CA MET A 169 -11.81 13.11 -1.75
C MET A 169 -10.36 12.62 -1.70
N LEU A 170 -9.61 12.78 -2.80
CA LEU A 170 -8.20 12.40 -2.87
C LEU A 170 -7.37 13.12 -1.80
N VAL A 171 -7.67 14.39 -1.53
CA VAL A 171 -6.93 15.22 -0.58
C VAL A 171 -7.52 15.15 0.83
N LEU A 172 -8.85 15.29 0.96
CA LEU A 172 -9.50 15.43 2.26
C LEU A 172 -9.44 14.16 3.10
N LEU A 173 -9.60 12.97 2.51
CA LEU A 173 -9.65 11.74 3.30
C LEU A 173 -8.33 11.45 4.06
N PRO A 174 -7.13 11.53 3.42
CA PRO A 174 -5.87 11.45 4.16
C PRO A 174 -5.71 12.51 5.24
N VAL A 175 -6.12 13.75 4.96
CA VAL A 175 -6.01 14.87 5.91
C VAL A 175 -6.89 14.63 7.13
N LEU A 176 -8.14 14.22 6.94
CA LEU A 176 -9.06 13.89 8.02
C LEU A 176 -8.59 12.67 8.82
N SER A 177 -8.07 11.65 8.14
CA SER A 177 -7.46 10.48 8.80
C SER A 177 -6.26 10.88 9.67
N ALA A 178 -5.39 11.76 9.19
CA ALA A 178 -4.25 12.26 9.96
C ALA A 178 -4.70 13.14 11.13
N ALA A 179 -5.69 14.01 10.92
CA ALA A 179 -6.27 14.84 11.98
C ALA A 179 -6.88 13.98 13.09
N GLY A 180 -7.61 12.92 12.74
CA GLY A 180 -8.16 11.98 13.72
C GLY A 180 -7.08 11.26 14.51
N PHE A 181 -5.99 10.82 13.86
CA PHE A 181 -4.82 10.25 14.57
C PHE A 181 -4.21 11.24 15.59
N VAL A 182 -4.04 12.51 15.20
CA VAL A 182 -3.51 13.56 16.08
C VAL A 182 -4.46 13.82 17.27
N GLN A 183 -5.77 13.87 17.03
CA GLN A 183 -6.77 14.06 18.09
C GLN A 183 -6.77 12.90 19.09
N MET A 184 -6.72 11.65 18.63
CA MET A 184 -6.60 10.49 19.51
C MET A 184 -5.29 10.50 20.30
N THR A 185 -4.18 10.88 19.66
CA THR A 185 -2.88 11.01 20.32
C THR A 185 -2.92 11.99 21.49
N ARG A 186 -3.56 13.15 21.30
CA ARG A 186 -3.76 14.17 22.36
C ARG A 186 -4.63 13.67 23.51
N ALA A 187 -5.62 12.84 23.20
CA ALA A 187 -6.50 12.24 24.22
C ALA A 187 -5.75 11.22 25.09
N ILE A 188 -4.79 10.48 24.53
CA ILE A 188 -4.00 9.46 25.23
C ILE A 188 -2.85 10.07 26.04
N VAL A 189 -2.18 11.10 25.51
CA VAL A 189 -1.05 11.76 26.16
C VAL A 189 -1.40 13.23 26.47
N PRO A 190 -2.23 13.48 27.51
CA PRO A 190 -2.69 14.82 27.83
C PRO A 190 -1.58 15.63 28.52
N GLY A 191 -0.75 16.35 27.74
CA GLY A 191 0.12 17.45 28.20
C GLY A 191 1.28 17.10 29.16
N SER A 192 1.17 16.05 29.96
CA SER A 192 2.25 15.45 30.74
C SER A 192 3.07 14.60 29.79
N LEU A 193 4.35 14.93 29.60
CA LEU A 193 5.30 14.25 28.70
C LEU A 193 5.52 12.74 28.97
N ALA A 194 4.77 12.14 29.88
CA ALA A 194 4.76 10.72 30.17
C ALA A 194 3.91 9.97 29.14
N VAL A 195 4.56 9.42 28.12
CA VAL A 195 3.94 8.41 27.24
C VAL A 195 3.72 7.15 28.09
N PRO A 196 2.52 6.52 28.06
CA PRO A 196 2.29 5.24 28.72
C PRO A 196 3.35 4.20 28.36
N ALA A 197 3.60 3.26 29.27
CA ALA A 197 4.53 2.17 29.00
C ALA A 197 4.07 1.37 27.77
N PRO A 198 4.99 0.97 26.87
CA PRO A 198 4.65 0.15 25.73
C PRO A 198 4.14 -1.23 26.17
N ASP A 199 3.29 -1.85 25.33
CA ASP A 199 2.74 -3.17 25.59
C ASP A 199 3.86 -4.22 25.78
N ALA A 200 3.75 -5.01 26.85
CA ALA A 200 4.77 -5.98 27.25
C ALA A 200 5.05 -7.03 26.15
N ALA A 201 4.04 -7.43 25.37
CA ALA A 201 4.21 -8.39 24.29
C ALA A 201 5.10 -7.82 23.18
N LEU A 202 4.93 -6.54 22.84
CA LEU A 202 5.77 -5.85 21.84
C LEU A 202 7.20 -5.68 22.33
N VAL A 203 7.39 -5.37 23.62
CA VAL A 203 8.73 -5.25 24.22
C VAL A 203 9.44 -6.61 24.22
N ALA A 204 8.77 -7.66 24.71
CA ALA A 204 9.33 -9.01 24.81
C ALA A 204 9.73 -9.58 23.44
N HIS A 205 8.96 -9.30 22.39
CA HIS A 205 9.16 -9.87 21.05
C HIS A 205 9.78 -8.88 20.04
N ARG A 206 10.35 -7.76 20.51
CA ARG A 206 10.90 -6.70 19.65
C ARG A 206 11.90 -7.23 18.61
N ALA A 207 12.85 -8.08 19.04
CA ALA A 207 13.85 -8.65 18.15
C ALA A 207 13.23 -9.52 17.05
N ALA A 208 12.21 -10.32 17.38
CA ALA A 208 11.51 -11.17 16.41
C ALA A 208 10.71 -10.32 15.40
N LEU A 209 10.03 -9.28 15.86
CA LEU A 209 9.32 -8.32 15.00
C LEU A 209 10.28 -7.56 14.08
N ASP A 210 11.45 -7.15 14.58
CA ASP A 210 12.49 -6.54 13.75
C ASP A 210 13.02 -7.52 12.69
N GLY A 211 13.18 -8.80 13.04
CA GLY A 211 13.51 -9.88 12.11
C GLY A 211 12.48 -10.04 10.98
N TRP A 212 11.19 -10.11 11.32
CA TRP A 212 10.10 -10.12 10.35
C TRP A 212 10.15 -8.92 9.41
N ARG A 213 10.34 -7.71 9.95
CA ARG A 213 10.46 -6.50 9.14
C ARG A 213 11.61 -6.61 8.15
N HIS A 214 12.80 -7.03 8.59
CA HIS A 214 13.97 -7.14 7.71
C HIS A 214 13.77 -8.19 6.62
N LEU A 215 13.25 -9.37 6.96
CA LEU A 215 12.97 -10.44 5.99
C LEU A 215 11.95 -10.00 4.93
N LEU A 216 10.85 -9.38 5.35
CA LEU A 216 9.80 -8.92 4.44
C LEU A 216 10.29 -7.78 3.53
N VAL A 217 11.06 -6.84 4.08
CA VAL A 217 11.66 -5.75 3.28
C VAL A 217 12.68 -6.30 2.28
N ALA A 218 13.59 -7.16 2.73
CA ALA A 218 14.60 -7.77 1.85
C ALA A 218 13.95 -8.61 0.74
N GLY A 219 12.96 -9.44 1.08
CA GLY A 219 12.18 -10.22 0.12
C GLY A 219 11.48 -9.34 -0.91
N TYR A 220 10.80 -8.29 -0.45
CA TYR A 220 10.16 -7.32 -1.34
C TYR A 220 11.16 -6.66 -2.30
N LEU A 221 12.27 -6.12 -1.78
CA LEU A 221 13.28 -5.45 -2.60
C LEU A 221 13.91 -6.40 -3.61
N SER A 222 14.17 -7.64 -3.20
CA SER A 222 14.71 -8.69 -4.08
C SER A 222 13.75 -9.03 -5.22
N LEU A 223 12.44 -9.12 -4.96
CA LEU A 223 11.43 -9.35 -5.98
C LEU A 223 11.32 -8.19 -6.97
N ILE A 224 11.34 -6.94 -6.47
CA ILE A 224 11.32 -5.75 -7.34
C ILE A 224 12.58 -5.67 -8.20
N ALA A 225 13.76 -5.82 -7.59
CA ALA A 225 15.04 -5.79 -8.29
C ALA A 225 15.13 -6.91 -9.33
N GLY A 226 14.77 -8.14 -8.95
CA GLY A 226 14.76 -9.29 -9.86
C GLY A 226 13.79 -9.10 -11.03
N ALA A 227 12.59 -8.58 -10.79
CA ALA A 227 11.63 -8.27 -11.85
C ALA A 227 12.16 -7.20 -12.81
N PHE A 228 12.76 -6.14 -12.28
CA PHE A 228 13.32 -5.06 -13.09
C PHE A 228 14.53 -5.53 -13.91
N VAL A 229 15.56 -6.09 -13.26
CA VAL A 229 16.80 -6.56 -13.90
C VAL A 229 16.49 -7.66 -14.91
N GLY A 230 15.68 -8.66 -14.53
CA GLY A 230 15.26 -9.73 -15.43
C GLY A 230 14.49 -9.20 -16.63
N GLY A 231 13.63 -8.19 -16.44
CA GLY A 231 12.93 -7.51 -17.52
C GLY A 231 13.87 -6.79 -18.49
N GLN A 232 14.87 -6.08 -17.98
CA GLN A 232 15.88 -5.37 -18.79
C GLN A 232 16.75 -6.35 -19.59
N LEU A 233 17.25 -7.41 -18.96
CA LEU A 233 18.03 -8.46 -19.62
C LEU A 233 17.23 -9.11 -20.75
N ARG A 234 15.98 -9.50 -20.46
CA ARG A 234 15.07 -10.04 -21.45
C ARG A 234 14.90 -9.08 -22.63
N ASN A 235 14.66 -7.80 -22.38
CA ASN A 235 14.47 -6.80 -23.44
C ASN A 235 15.71 -6.62 -24.32
N ARG A 236 16.93 -6.67 -23.74
CA ARG A 236 18.19 -6.59 -24.49
C ARG A 236 18.37 -7.78 -25.42
N LEU A 237 18.15 -9.00 -24.93
CA LEU A 237 18.26 -10.23 -25.73
C LEU A 237 17.35 -10.19 -26.96
N PHE A 238 16.06 -9.88 -26.79
CA PHE A 238 15.12 -9.82 -27.92
C PHE A 238 15.24 -8.57 -28.80
N SER A 239 16.07 -7.59 -28.43
CA SER A 239 16.37 -6.44 -29.30
C SER A 239 17.61 -6.72 -30.17
N GLY A 240 18.54 -7.56 -29.70
CA GLY A 240 19.74 -7.97 -30.43
C GLY A 240 19.46 -8.80 -31.69
N ASP A 241 18.41 -9.63 -31.67
CA ASP A 241 18.02 -10.48 -32.82
C ASP A 241 17.42 -9.71 -34.01
N SER A 242 17.25 -8.38 -33.90
CA SER A 242 16.66 -7.55 -34.96
C SER A 242 17.68 -6.81 -35.84
N HIS A 243 18.98 -7.03 -35.61
CA HIS A 243 20.05 -6.51 -36.46
C HIS A 243 20.55 -7.61 -37.40
N ASP A 244 19.80 -7.85 -38.48
CA ASP A 244 20.26 -8.64 -39.62
C ASP A 244 20.99 -7.70 -40.61
N PRO A 245 22.34 -7.73 -40.67
CA PRO A 245 23.12 -6.86 -41.56
C PRO A 245 22.81 -7.10 -43.05
N SER A 246 22.16 -8.22 -43.42
CA SER A 246 21.81 -8.54 -44.81
C SER A 246 20.67 -7.68 -45.39
N ARG A 247 19.94 -6.92 -44.55
CA ARG A 247 18.93 -5.95 -45.01
C ARG A 247 19.48 -4.58 -45.36
N GLU A 248 20.64 -4.21 -44.80
CA GLU A 248 21.27 -2.91 -45.06
C GLU A 248 22.04 -2.94 -46.38
N GLN A 249 22.69 -4.06 -46.69
CA GLN A 249 23.40 -4.29 -47.96
C GLN A 249 22.46 -4.32 -49.17
N ARG A 250 21.21 -4.80 -48.99
CA ARG A 250 20.19 -4.80 -50.07
C ARG A 250 19.57 -3.42 -50.34
N ARG A 251 19.88 -2.41 -49.52
CA ARG A 251 19.45 -1.01 -49.67
C ARG A 251 20.54 -0.11 -50.25
N THR A 252 21.80 -0.52 -50.22
CA THR A 252 22.91 0.22 -50.84
C THR A 252 23.14 -0.15 -52.30
N ASP A 253 22.62 -1.30 -52.73
CA ASP A 253 22.83 -1.87 -54.07
C ASP A 253 21.63 -1.66 -55.02
N ALA A 254 20.67 -0.78 -54.65
CA ALA A 254 19.49 -0.40 -55.44
C ALA A 254 19.41 1.12 -55.58
#